data_AF-A0A382M2M6-F1
#
_entry.id   AF-A0A382M2M6-F1
#
_cell.length_a   1.000
_cell.length_b   1.000
_cell.length_c   1.000
_cell.angle_alpha   90.00
_cell.angle_beta   90.00
_cell.angle_gamma   90.00
#
_symmetry.space_group_name_H-M   'P 1'
#
loop_
_entity.id
_entity.type
_entity.pdbx_description
1 polymer ?
#
loop_
_entity_poly.entity_id
_entity_poly.type
_entity_poly.pdbx_seq_one_letter_code
_entity_poly.pdbx_strand_id
1 'polypeptide(L)'
;MSDPDPVTRLNPTLRRLAFAFLFVALAPRAPGTAQVVFSTDVFVGGAEGPNGTPNYRIPGMILTGDGALLAFVEGRRGAADPGSPGHIDLVMKRSEDGGRTWSPLTIIDSDPEIDFANPTPLFDFVTNTAFIVYDQFPDNCGSNQDCVGPGNSPDPRDRNQVVWYRTSTDNGLTWSDRRVIPKPLRGSDGKYLRTGTVGPGSGIQLRRQSDTSRNGRLVLPGRRAGAEIRNGPRVSVEPFVYYSDDHGETWKTGGVTDGPSANESEVVELT
;
A
#
# COMPACT_ATOMS: atom_id res chain seq x y z
N MET A 1 30.60 -37.29 67.36
CA MET A 1 29.90 -37.72 66.13
C MET A 1 28.99 -36.55 65.77
N SER A 2 29.34 -35.87 64.66
CA SER A 2 28.68 -34.71 64.02
C SER A 2 28.30 -33.51 64.89
N ASP A 3 29.16 -32.49 64.82
CA ASP A 3 29.17 -31.18 65.49
C ASP A 3 28.05 -30.21 65.00
N PRO A 4 27.67 -29.21 65.81
CA PRO A 4 26.46 -28.42 65.68
C PRO A 4 26.64 -27.08 64.95
N ASP A 5 25.50 -26.53 64.53
CA ASP A 5 25.33 -25.23 63.90
C ASP A 5 25.38 -24.08 64.96
N PRO A 6 26.22 -23.04 64.80
CA PRO A 6 26.23 -21.92 65.74
C PRO A 6 25.49 -20.70 65.20
N VAL A 7 24.50 -20.29 66.00
CA VAL A 7 23.87 -18.98 66.03
C VAL A 7 24.87 -17.91 66.51
N THR A 8 24.95 -16.72 65.90
CA THR A 8 24.66 -15.39 66.50
C THR A 8 25.34 -14.16 65.83
N ARG A 9 24.60 -13.04 65.88
CA ARG A 9 25.02 -11.61 66.08
C ARG A 9 25.37 -10.72 64.88
N LEU A 10 24.49 -9.73 64.66
CA LEU A 10 24.79 -8.34 64.22
C LEU A 10 25.68 -7.67 65.31
N ASN A 11 26.59 -6.71 65.11
CA ASN A 11 26.68 -5.49 64.28
C ASN A 11 28.12 -4.89 64.49
N PRO A 12 28.45 -3.64 64.13
CA PRO A 12 28.78 -3.02 62.83
C PRO A 12 30.27 -2.57 62.73
N THR A 13 30.80 -2.30 61.52
CA THR A 13 31.77 -1.21 61.28
C THR A 13 32.08 -1.09 59.78
N LEU A 14 31.92 0.14 59.26
CA LEU A 14 32.21 0.52 57.88
C LEU A 14 33.68 0.28 57.49
N ARG A 15 33.90 -0.39 56.36
CA ARG A 15 35.02 -0.07 55.46
C ARG A 15 34.47 0.10 54.05
N ARG A 16 34.53 1.34 53.56
CA ARG A 16 34.18 1.73 52.19
C ARG A 16 35.21 1.08 51.24
N LEU A 17 34.78 0.11 50.44
CA LEU A 17 35.49 -0.30 49.23
C LEU A 17 34.94 0.54 48.08
N ALA A 18 35.77 1.44 47.55
CA ALA A 18 35.48 2.17 46.34
C ALA A 18 35.57 1.19 45.15
N PHE A 19 34.43 0.80 44.59
CA PHE A 19 34.38 0.18 43.28
C PHE A 19 34.57 1.27 42.23
N ALA A 20 35.74 1.31 41.61
CA ALA A 20 35.96 2.07 40.39
C ALA A 20 35.20 1.37 39.25
N PHE A 21 34.01 1.88 38.92
CA PHE A 21 33.33 1.50 37.69
C PHE A 21 34.08 2.14 36.51
N LEU A 22 34.79 1.31 35.74
CA LEU A 22 35.31 1.71 34.44
C LEU A 22 34.11 1.85 33.49
N PHE A 23 33.58 3.07 33.37
CA PHE A 23 32.66 3.42 32.29
C PHE A 23 33.44 3.41 30.98
N VAL A 24 33.35 2.33 30.21
CA VAL A 24 33.65 2.38 28.78
C VAL A 24 32.53 3.20 28.16
N ALA A 25 32.79 4.48 27.94
CA ALA A 25 31.91 5.31 27.12
C ALA A 25 31.90 4.69 25.71
N LEU A 26 30.81 4.01 25.34
CA LEU A 26 30.55 3.73 23.94
C LEU A 26 30.38 5.08 23.26
N ALA A 27 31.40 5.51 22.53
CA ALA A 27 31.27 6.66 21.66
C ALA A 27 30.11 6.38 20.68
N PRO A 28 29.18 7.34 20.49
CA PRO A 28 28.11 7.17 19.52
C PRO A 28 28.74 6.92 18.15
N ARG A 29 28.46 5.75 17.58
CA ARG A 29 28.89 5.40 16.22
C ARG A 29 28.23 6.42 15.29
N ALA A 30 29.02 7.26 14.63
CA ALA A 30 28.49 8.15 13.61
C ALA A 30 27.63 7.33 12.64
N PRO A 31 26.44 7.81 12.24
CA PRO A 31 25.62 7.10 11.27
C PRO A 31 26.46 6.91 10.01
N GLY A 32 26.82 5.66 9.72
CA GLY A 32 27.55 5.33 8.51
C GLY A 32 26.68 5.72 7.32
N THR A 33 27.24 6.48 6.37
CA THR A 33 26.58 6.71 5.09
C THR A 33 26.29 5.36 4.45
N ALA A 34 25.02 4.99 4.31
CA ALA A 34 24.63 3.76 3.65
C ALA A 34 25.24 3.75 2.23
N GLN A 35 26.04 2.73 1.92
CA GLN A 35 26.63 2.59 0.59
C GLN A 35 25.56 2.08 -0.37
N VAL A 36 25.31 2.83 -1.45
CA VAL A 36 24.46 2.36 -2.55
C VAL A 36 25.19 1.21 -3.24
N VAL A 37 24.61 0.00 -3.20
CA VAL A 37 25.21 -1.20 -3.80
C VAL A 37 25.04 -1.20 -5.32
N PHE A 38 23.87 -0.79 -5.81
CA PHE A 38 23.59 -0.50 -7.22
C PHE A 38 22.36 0.41 -7.32
N SER A 39 22.13 0.98 -8.50
CA SER A 39 20.92 1.73 -8.85
C SER A 39 20.54 1.38 -10.29
N THR A 40 19.25 1.19 -10.53
CA THR A 40 18.70 0.86 -11.86
C THR A 40 17.47 1.71 -12.12
N ASP A 41 17.45 2.42 -13.25
CA ASP A 41 16.26 3.12 -13.71
C ASP A 41 15.28 2.12 -14.32
N VAL A 42 14.18 1.84 -13.60
CA VAL A 42 13.22 0.79 -13.99
C VAL A 42 12.31 1.27 -15.13
N PHE A 43 11.82 2.50 -15.03
CA PHE A 43 10.93 3.13 -16.01
C PHE A 43 11.54 4.45 -16.49
N VAL A 44 11.91 4.50 -17.77
CA VAL A 44 12.51 5.68 -18.39
C VAL A 44 11.54 6.21 -19.44
N GLY A 45 11.16 7.48 -19.31
CA GLY A 45 10.23 8.15 -20.24
C GLY A 45 10.73 8.06 -21.68
N GLY A 46 9.84 7.65 -22.59
CA GLY A 46 10.14 7.49 -24.02
C GLY A 46 10.85 6.19 -24.41
N ALA A 47 11.36 5.40 -23.46
CA ALA A 47 12.12 4.19 -23.77
C ALA A 47 11.24 3.01 -24.17
N GLU A 48 10.08 2.86 -23.52
CA GLU A 48 9.14 1.74 -23.69
C GLU A 48 7.68 2.21 -23.64
N GLY A 49 6.75 1.27 -23.78
CA GLY A 49 5.31 1.52 -23.78
C GLY A 49 4.78 2.03 -25.13
N PRO A 50 3.45 2.12 -25.28
CA PRO A 50 2.85 2.55 -26.53
C PRO A 50 3.37 3.93 -26.96
N ASN A 51 3.85 4.01 -28.22
CA ASN A 51 4.44 5.20 -28.84
C ASN A 51 5.57 5.88 -28.03
N GLY A 52 6.30 5.12 -27.20
CA GLY A 52 7.34 5.67 -26.32
C GLY A 52 6.70 6.52 -25.22
N THR A 53 6.02 5.87 -24.28
CA THR A 53 5.25 6.56 -23.24
C THR A 53 6.16 7.51 -22.46
N PRO A 54 5.85 8.82 -22.43
CA PRO A 54 6.81 9.83 -21.99
C PRO A 54 6.92 9.95 -20.47
N ASN A 55 5.88 9.58 -19.72
CA ASN A 55 5.82 9.80 -18.27
C ASN A 55 5.41 8.53 -17.54
N TYR A 56 6.24 8.11 -16.59
CA TYR A 56 5.93 7.02 -15.66
C TYR A 56 5.85 7.59 -14.24
N ARG A 57 4.73 7.37 -13.56
CA ARG A 57 4.49 7.93 -12.21
C ARG A 57 3.79 6.94 -11.30
N ILE A 58 3.76 7.28 -10.01
CA ILE A 58 2.99 6.60 -8.97
C ILE A 58 3.44 5.13 -8.83
N PRO A 59 4.58 4.88 -8.16
CA PRO A 59 5.11 3.53 -8.04
C PRO A 59 4.41 2.71 -6.95
N GLY A 60 4.20 1.44 -7.25
CA GLY A 60 3.93 0.39 -6.28
C GLY A 60 4.84 -0.81 -6.53
N MET A 61 5.30 -1.50 -5.48
CA MET A 61 6.22 -2.63 -5.64
C MET A 61 5.99 -3.71 -4.59
N ILE A 62 6.10 -4.97 -4.99
CA ILE A 62 6.05 -6.13 -4.09
C ILE A 62 7.12 -7.18 -4.44
N LEU A 63 7.43 -8.02 -3.45
CA LEU A 63 8.22 -9.24 -3.61
C LEU A 63 7.25 -10.44 -3.65
N THR A 64 7.43 -11.32 -4.63
CA THR A 64 6.65 -12.56 -4.78
C THR A 64 7.29 -13.74 -4.02
N GLY A 65 6.57 -14.86 -3.95
CA GLY A 65 7.01 -16.05 -3.21
C GLY A 65 8.25 -16.73 -3.80
N ASP A 66 8.51 -16.56 -5.10
CA ASP A 66 9.74 -17.00 -5.77
C ASP A 66 10.91 -16.01 -5.63
N GLY A 67 10.71 -14.89 -4.94
CA GLY A 67 11.72 -13.86 -4.74
C GLY A 67 11.84 -12.85 -5.88
N ALA A 68 10.93 -12.87 -6.87
CA ALA A 68 10.90 -11.84 -7.90
C ALA A 68 10.32 -10.52 -7.37
N LEU A 69 10.81 -9.39 -7.91
CA LEU A 69 10.23 -8.08 -7.67
C LEU A 69 9.26 -7.74 -8.80
N LEU A 70 8.07 -7.26 -8.44
CA LEU A 70 7.09 -6.69 -9.37
C LEU A 70 6.96 -5.20 -9.08
N ALA A 71 7.30 -4.36 -10.06
CA ALA A 71 7.15 -2.91 -9.97
C ALA A 71 6.05 -2.45 -10.93
N PHE A 72 5.11 -1.67 -10.41
CA PHE A 72 3.95 -1.13 -11.13
C PHE A 72 4.01 0.38 -11.12
N VAL A 73 3.61 0.99 -12.23
CA VAL A 73 3.48 2.44 -12.38
C VAL A 73 2.30 2.78 -13.28
N GLU A 74 1.88 4.03 -13.23
CA GLU A 74 1.06 4.66 -14.26
C GLU A 74 1.92 4.98 -15.49
N GLY A 75 1.50 4.51 -16.66
CA GLY A 75 2.03 4.88 -17.96
C GLY A 75 1.21 6.03 -18.54
N ARG A 76 1.64 7.27 -18.30
CA ARG A 76 0.87 8.47 -18.67
C ARG A 76 1.29 9.00 -20.05
N ARG A 77 0.31 9.23 -20.93
CA ARG A 77 0.53 9.86 -22.25
C ARG A 77 0.92 11.33 -22.15
N GLY A 78 0.53 12.00 -21.06
CA GLY A 78 0.92 13.36 -20.71
C GLY A 78 1.45 13.46 -19.28
N ALA A 79 1.68 14.69 -18.80
CA ALA A 79 2.15 14.94 -17.44
C ALA A 79 1.01 15.10 -16.41
N ALA A 80 -0.23 15.09 -16.86
CA ALA A 80 -1.39 15.40 -16.04
C ALA A 80 -1.80 14.24 -15.11
N ASP A 81 -2.59 14.57 -14.10
CA ASP A 81 -3.20 13.58 -13.19
C ASP A 81 -4.49 13.00 -13.79
N PRO A 82 -4.96 11.84 -13.26
CA PRO A 82 -6.20 11.20 -13.71
C PRO A 82 -7.39 12.17 -13.77
N GLY A 83 -8.21 12.00 -14.81
CA GLY A 83 -9.32 12.86 -15.18
C GLY A 83 -8.93 14.00 -16.12
N SER A 84 -7.72 13.98 -16.67
CA SER A 84 -7.29 14.91 -17.72
C SER A 84 -7.35 14.21 -19.08
N PRO A 85 -7.45 14.93 -20.21
CA PRO A 85 -7.43 14.28 -21.53
C PRO A 85 -6.17 13.44 -21.75
N GLY A 86 -6.37 12.18 -22.14
CA GLY A 86 -5.31 11.22 -22.44
C GLY A 86 -5.20 10.16 -21.37
N HIS A 87 -5.79 8.99 -21.65
CA HIS A 87 -5.82 7.84 -20.75
C HIS A 87 -4.46 7.44 -20.17
N ILE A 88 -4.53 6.87 -18.98
CA ILE A 88 -3.40 6.32 -18.24
C ILE A 88 -3.45 4.79 -18.25
N ASP A 89 -2.37 4.17 -18.74
CA ASP A 89 -2.19 2.71 -18.66
C ASP A 89 -1.68 2.32 -17.27
N LEU A 90 -2.11 1.15 -16.77
CA LEU A 90 -1.43 0.48 -15.67
C LEU A 90 -0.37 -0.46 -16.24
N VAL A 91 0.89 -0.25 -15.87
CA VAL A 91 2.02 -1.02 -16.43
C VAL A 91 2.89 -1.62 -15.34
N MET A 92 3.60 -2.70 -15.68
CA MET A 92 4.44 -3.46 -14.77
C MET A 92 5.78 -3.85 -15.43
N LYS A 93 6.83 -3.97 -14.62
CA LYS A 93 8.05 -4.73 -14.93
C LYS A 93 8.37 -5.71 -13.81
N ARG A 94 9.03 -6.82 -14.15
CA ARG A 94 9.44 -7.89 -13.24
C ARG A 94 10.96 -8.04 -13.21
N SER A 95 11.53 -8.33 -12.04
CA SER A 95 12.96 -8.62 -11.87
C SER A 95 13.15 -9.93 -11.10
N GLU A 96 14.07 -10.77 -11.58
CA GLU A 96 14.42 -12.07 -10.97
C GLU A 96 15.76 -12.06 -10.24
N ASP A 97 16.50 -10.95 -10.30
CA ASP A 97 17.88 -10.83 -9.81
C ASP A 97 18.03 -9.76 -8.72
N GLY A 98 16.94 -9.49 -8.00
CA GLY A 98 16.89 -8.51 -6.91
C GLY A 98 16.90 -7.06 -7.38
N GLY A 99 16.43 -6.78 -8.60
CA GLY A 99 16.25 -5.44 -9.14
C GLY A 99 17.39 -4.93 -10.03
N ARG A 100 18.38 -5.78 -10.36
CA ARG A 100 19.52 -5.38 -11.19
C ARG A 100 19.10 -5.27 -12.65
N THR A 101 18.36 -6.26 -13.14
CA THR A 101 17.75 -6.27 -14.47
C THR A 101 16.24 -6.42 -14.36
N TRP A 102 15.54 -5.88 -15.37
CA TRP A 102 14.08 -5.85 -15.41
C TRP A 102 13.60 -6.36 -16.77
N SER A 103 12.47 -7.04 -16.75
CA SER A 103 11.76 -7.48 -17.96
C SER A 103 11.37 -6.27 -18.83
N PRO A 104 11.05 -6.51 -20.10
CA PRO A 104 10.26 -5.56 -20.88
C PRO A 104 8.97 -5.18 -20.16
N LEU A 105 8.48 -3.97 -20.42
CA LEU A 105 7.22 -3.45 -19.91
C LEU A 105 6.03 -4.35 -20.31
N THR A 106 5.19 -4.65 -19.34
CA THR A 106 3.91 -5.33 -19.52
C THR A 106 2.78 -4.34 -19.23
N ILE A 107 1.76 -4.29 -20.10
CA ILE A 107 0.53 -3.54 -19.85
C ILE A 107 -0.41 -4.46 -19.07
N ILE A 108 -0.73 -4.09 -17.83
CA ILE A 108 -1.70 -4.80 -16.99
C ILE A 108 -3.11 -4.36 -17.34
N ASP A 109 -3.28 -3.07 -17.60
CA ASP A 109 -4.56 -2.52 -18.00
C ASP A 109 -4.44 -1.27 -18.86
N SER A 110 -5.35 -1.14 -19.84
CA SER A 110 -5.42 -0.02 -20.76
C SER A 110 -6.83 0.07 -21.34
N ASP A 111 -7.34 1.29 -21.44
CA ASP A 111 -8.64 1.61 -22.01
C ASP A 111 -8.62 3.08 -22.43
N PRO A 112 -9.03 3.43 -23.66
CA PRO A 112 -8.90 4.78 -24.19
C PRO A 112 -9.80 5.84 -23.51
N GLU A 113 -10.78 5.43 -22.70
CA GLU A 113 -11.72 6.34 -22.02
C GLU A 113 -11.55 6.37 -20.50
N ILE A 114 -10.56 5.62 -19.98
CA ILE A 114 -10.37 5.41 -18.55
C ILE A 114 -8.91 5.62 -18.17
N ASP A 115 -8.70 6.32 -17.06
CA ASP A 115 -7.43 6.39 -16.37
C ASP A 115 -7.32 5.30 -15.31
N PHE A 116 -6.36 4.39 -15.48
CA PHE A 116 -5.98 3.43 -14.44
C PHE A 116 -4.84 4.00 -13.58
N ALA A 117 -5.10 4.20 -12.29
CA ALA A 117 -4.25 5.00 -11.41
C ALA A 117 -3.97 4.33 -10.06
N ASN A 118 -3.03 4.89 -9.30
CA ASN A 118 -2.69 4.46 -7.94
C ASN A 118 -2.46 2.95 -7.77
N PRO A 119 -1.49 2.36 -8.50
CA PRO A 119 -1.11 0.97 -8.27
C PRO A 119 -0.76 0.74 -6.80
N THR A 120 -1.46 -0.21 -6.20
CA THR A 120 -1.30 -0.63 -4.81
C THR A 120 -1.21 -2.16 -4.75
N PRO A 121 -0.08 -2.74 -5.17
CA PRO A 121 0.13 -4.17 -5.09
C PRO A 121 0.22 -4.68 -3.65
N LEU A 122 -0.11 -5.95 -3.44
CA LEU A 122 0.14 -6.68 -2.20
C LEU A 122 0.41 -8.16 -2.54
N PHE A 123 1.11 -8.87 -1.65
CA PHE A 123 1.34 -10.30 -1.80
C PHE A 123 0.74 -11.06 -0.63
N ASP A 124 -0.12 -12.04 -0.93
CA ASP A 124 -0.62 -12.99 0.05
C ASP A 124 0.31 -14.19 0.13
N PHE A 125 1.05 -14.29 1.25
CA PHE A 125 2.03 -15.35 1.47
C PHE A 125 1.39 -16.68 1.87
N VAL A 126 0.11 -16.69 2.25
CA VAL A 126 -0.62 -17.91 2.61
C VAL A 126 -1.07 -18.62 1.35
N THR A 127 -1.58 -17.88 0.37
CA THR A 127 -2.09 -18.45 -0.89
C THR A 127 -1.07 -18.39 -2.04
N ASN A 128 0.07 -17.75 -1.84
CA ASN A 128 1.06 -17.47 -2.88
C ASN A 128 0.45 -16.70 -4.07
N THR A 129 -0.32 -15.66 -3.75
CA THR A 129 -1.06 -14.86 -4.74
C THR A 129 -0.60 -13.41 -4.70
N ALA A 130 -0.19 -12.89 -5.85
CA ALA A 130 0.06 -11.46 -6.03
C ALA A 130 -1.25 -10.77 -6.42
N PHE A 131 -1.53 -9.61 -5.80
CA PHE A 131 -2.61 -8.73 -6.22
C PHE A 131 -2.01 -7.44 -6.74
N ILE A 132 -2.67 -6.86 -7.73
CA ILE A 132 -2.55 -5.44 -8.08
C ILE A 132 -3.92 -4.82 -7.93
N VAL A 133 -4.02 -3.84 -7.03
CA VAL A 133 -5.24 -3.05 -6.79
C VAL A 133 -5.01 -1.64 -7.28
N TYR A 134 -5.98 -1.05 -7.96
CA TYR A 134 -5.83 0.24 -8.63
C TYR A 134 -7.17 0.93 -8.83
N ASP A 135 -7.12 2.24 -9.02
CA ASP A 135 -8.27 3.06 -9.29
C ASP A 135 -8.57 3.12 -10.80
N GLN A 136 -9.84 3.24 -11.14
CA GLN A 136 -10.33 3.75 -12.40
C GLN A 136 -10.91 5.15 -12.17
N PHE A 137 -10.56 6.10 -13.03
CA PHE A 137 -11.25 7.38 -13.21
C PHE A 137 -11.73 7.53 -14.66
N PRO A 138 -12.89 8.14 -14.91
CA PRO A 138 -13.27 8.51 -16.27
C PRO A 138 -12.40 9.65 -16.81
N ASP A 139 -12.06 9.60 -18.09
CA ASP A 139 -11.45 10.72 -18.79
C ASP A 139 -12.29 11.99 -18.59
N ASN A 140 -11.64 13.12 -18.29
CA ASN A 140 -12.25 14.41 -17.94
C ASN A 140 -12.89 14.52 -16.55
N CYS A 141 -12.73 13.52 -15.68
CA CYS A 141 -13.26 13.61 -14.32
C CYS A 141 -12.38 12.94 -13.26
N GLY A 142 -11.51 13.76 -12.65
CA GLY A 142 -10.50 13.28 -11.71
C GLY A 142 -10.94 13.20 -10.25
N SER A 143 -10.12 12.57 -9.43
CA SER A 143 -10.35 12.34 -7.99
C SER A 143 -10.53 13.61 -7.14
N ASN A 144 -10.09 14.77 -7.66
CA ASN A 144 -10.15 16.07 -7.00
C ASN A 144 -11.28 16.96 -7.51
N GLN A 145 -12.13 16.45 -8.41
CA GLN A 145 -13.20 17.21 -9.04
C GLN A 145 -14.57 16.78 -8.51
N ASP A 146 -15.51 17.72 -8.48
CA ASP A 146 -16.89 17.48 -8.04
C ASP A 146 -17.76 16.78 -9.11
N CYS A 147 -17.17 16.18 -10.14
CA CYS A 147 -17.88 15.44 -11.18
C CYS A 147 -17.99 13.93 -10.91
N VAL A 148 -17.22 13.37 -9.97
CA VAL A 148 -17.29 11.94 -9.62
C VAL A 148 -18.45 11.70 -8.66
N GLY A 149 -19.41 10.87 -9.06
CA GLY A 149 -20.54 10.47 -8.25
C GLY A 149 -20.26 9.23 -7.39
N PRO A 150 -21.05 8.99 -6.33
CA PRO A 150 -20.96 7.75 -5.56
C PRO A 150 -21.49 6.56 -6.37
N GLY A 151 -20.89 5.40 -6.18
CA GLY A 151 -21.25 4.18 -6.91
C GLY A 151 -20.03 3.35 -7.26
N ASN A 152 -20.26 2.24 -7.96
CA ASN A 152 -19.23 1.31 -8.41
C ASN A 152 -19.43 0.94 -9.89
N SER A 153 -20.16 1.75 -10.66
CA SER A 153 -20.38 1.44 -12.07
C SER A 153 -19.07 1.63 -12.84
N PRO A 154 -18.61 0.63 -13.59
CA PRO A 154 -17.41 0.73 -14.40
C PRO A 154 -17.64 1.52 -15.69
N ASP A 155 -18.89 1.85 -16.00
CA ASP A 155 -19.24 2.63 -17.19
C ASP A 155 -18.76 4.08 -17.03
N PRO A 156 -17.90 4.60 -17.92
CA PRO A 156 -17.39 5.96 -17.82
C PRO A 156 -18.51 7.02 -17.88
N ARG A 157 -19.68 6.70 -18.47
CA ARG A 157 -20.85 7.60 -18.53
C ARG A 157 -21.49 7.82 -17.16
N ASP A 158 -21.35 6.86 -16.23
CA ASP A 158 -21.86 6.95 -14.87
C ASP A 158 -20.95 7.77 -13.95
N ARG A 159 -19.73 8.11 -14.42
CA ARG A 159 -18.76 8.98 -13.74
C ARG A 159 -18.47 8.54 -12.30
N ASN A 160 -18.28 7.23 -12.09
CA ASN A 160 -17.80 6.71 -10.82
C ASN A 160 -16.28 6.54 -10.86
N GLN A 161 -15.64 6.80 -9.73
CA GLN A 161 -14.35 6.18 -9.43
C GLN A 161 -14.62 4.73 -9.06
N VAL A 162 -13.83 3.78 -9.56
CA VAL A 162 -13.98 2.34 -9.28
C VAL A 162 -12.65 1.80 -8.80
N VAL A 163 -12.66 0.91 -7.81
CA VAL A 163 -11.45 0.19 -7.39
C VAL A 163 -11.48 -1.18 -8.03
N TRP A 164 -10.46 -1.48 -8.81
CA TRP A 164 -10.24 -2.77 -9.44
C TRP A 164 -9.15 -3.53 -8.72
N TYR A 165 -9.20 -4.85 -8.82
CA TYR A 165 -8.06 -5.70 -8.58
C TYR A 165 -7.94 -6.78 -9.65
N ARG A 166 -6.70 -7.23 -9.83
CA ARG A 166 -6.35 -8.46 -10.56
C ARG A 166 -5.44 -9.30 -9.68
N THR A 167 -5.45 -10.60 -9.91
CA THR A 167 -4.59 -11.55 -9.20
C THR A 167 -3.67 -12.29 -10.16
N SER A 168 -2.49 -12.64 -9.69
CA SER A 168 -1.57 -13.56 -10.32
C SER A 168 -1.22 -14.68 -9.34
N THR A 169 -1.35 -15.93 -9.79
CA THR A 169 -0.97 -17.14 -9.05
C THR A 169 0.34 -17.75 -9.57
N ASP A 170 1.01 -17.06 -10.49
CA ASP A 170 2.26 -17.46 -11.16
C ASP A 170 3.34 -16.38 -11.01
N ASN A 171 3.37 -15.70 -9.86
CA ASN A 171 4.39 -14.71 -9.48
C ASN A 171 4.54 -13.54 -10.48
N GLY A 172 3.41 -13.05 -10.99
CA GLY A 172 3.32 -11.87 -11.84
C GLY A 172 3.53 -12.13 -13.34
N LEU A 173 3.54 -13.40 -13.78
CA LEU A 173 3.69 -13.74 -15.20
C LEU A 173 2.39 -13.54 -15.97
N THR A 174 1.25 -13.94 -15.40
CA THR A 174 -0.08 -13.72 -15.95
C THR A 174 -1.03 -13.15 -14.90
N TRP A 175 -2.06 -12.45 -15.36
CA TRP A 175 -3.01 -11.74 -14.51
C TRP A 175 -4.45 -12.10 -14.88
N SER A 176 -5.31 -12.23 -13.87
CA SER A 176 -6.74 -12.46 -14.04
C SER A 176 -7.44 -11.28 -14.74
N ASP A 177 -8.70 -11.49 -15.11
CA ASP A 177 -9.62 -10.41 -15.43
C ASP A 177 -9.84 -9.46 -14.24
N ARG A 178 -10.35 -8.25 -14.53
CA ARG A 178 -10.67 -7.22 -13.54
C ARG A 178 -11.78 -7.71 -12.61
N ARG A 179 -11.60 -7.55 -11.29
CA ARG A 179 -12.64 -7.73 -10.26
C ARG A 179 -12.82 -6.42 -9.48
N VAL A 180 -14.06 -6.06 -9.14
CA VAL A 180 -14.35 -4.82 -8.38
C VAL A 180 -14.12 -5.05 -6.89
N ILE A 181 -13.47 -4.12 -6.21
CA ILE A 181 -13.57 -3.93 -4.76
C ILE A 181 -14.71 -2.93 -4.50
N PRO A 182 -15.89 -3.38 -4.03
CA PRO A 182 -17.03 -2.48 -3.88
C PRO A 182 -16.81 -1.52 -2.71
N LYS A 183 -17.09 -0.24 -2.91
CA LYS A 183 -17.32 0.71 -1.80
C LYS A 183 -18.82 0.84 -1.51
N PRO A 184 -19.22 1.01 -0.24
CA PRO A 184 -20.62 1.21 0.09
C PRO A 184 -21.10 2.58 -0.39
N LEU A 185 -22.40 2.70 -0.69
CA LEU A 185 -23.00 3.98 -1.11
C LEU A 185 -22.85 5.06 -0.04
N ARG A 186 -22.95 4.66 1.24
CA ARG A 186 -22.76 5.52 2.40
C ARG A 186 -21.75 4.90 3.36
N GLY A 187 -20.98 5.75 4.02
CA GLY A 187 -20.02 5.36 5.04
C GLY A 187 -20.72 5.09 6.37
N SER A 188 -19.95 4.59 7.34
CA SER A 188 -20.39 4.45 8.72
C SER A 188 -20.81 5.76 9.39
N ASP A 189 -20.33 6.90 8.88
CA ASP A 189 -20.68 8.27 9.29
C ASP A 189 -21.89 8.84 8.53
N GLY A 190 -22.56 8.03 7.68
CA GLY A 190 -23.75 8.41 6.95
C GLY A 190 -23.49 9.24 5.68
N LYS A 191 -22.28 9.76 5.44
CA LYS A 191 -21.94 10.51 4.23
C LYS A 191 -21.99 9.61 2.99
N TYR A 192 -22.35 10.16 1.85
CA TYR A 192 -22.22 9.48 0.56
C TYR A 192 -20.74 9.40 0.15
N LEU A 193 -20.27 8.19 -0.17
CA LEU A 193 -18.88 7.98 -0.60
C LEU A 193 -18.75 8.24 -2.08
N ARG A 194 -18.19 9.41 -2.42
CA ARG A 194 -17.91 9.81 -3.79
C ARG A 194 -16.76 9.02 -4.37
N THR A 195 -15.67 8.93 -3.62
CA THR A 195 -14.50 8.12 -3.95
C THR A 195 -14.07 7.30 -2.75
N GLY A 196 -13.48 6.16 -3.02
CA GLY A 196 -12.71 5.36 -2.07
C GLY A 196 -11.48 4.88 -2.80
N THR A 197 -10.45 5.72 -2.86
CA THR A 197 -9.24 5.45 -3.64
C THR A 197 -8.27 4.63 -2.82
N VAL A 198 -7.54 3.73 -3.48
CA VAL A 198 -6.53 2.87 -2.85
C VAL A 198 -5.14 3.53 -2.90
N GLY A 199 -4.30 3.26 -1.91
CA GLY A 199 -2.88 3.67 -1.85
C GLY A 199 -2.62 5.14 -2.21
N PRO A 200 -1.68 5.42 -3.14
CA PRO A 200 -0.81 4.46 -3.86
C PRO A 200 0.26 3.83 -2.96
N GLY A 201 1.05 2.89 -3.49
CA GLY A 201 2.20 2.31 -2.79
C GLY A 201 2.08 0.80 -2.65
N SER A 202 1.80 0.28 -1.45
CA SER A 202 1.59 -1.17 -1.26
C SER A 202 0.60 -1.51 -0.14
N GLY A 203 -0.07 -2.64 -0.28
CA GLY A 203 -0.81 -3.26 0.82
C GLY A 203 0.08 -4.15 1.69
N ILE A 204 -0.46 -4.58 2.83
CA ILE A 204 0.20 -5.51 3.76
C ILE A 204 -0.65 -6.73 4.06
N GLN A 205 -0.01 -7.79 4.54
CA GLN A 205 -0.67 -8.93 5.16
C GLN A 205 -0.31 -8.96 6.65
N LEU A 206 -1.31 -8.95 7.52
CA LEU A 206 -1.13 -8.99 8.98
C LEU A 206 -0.59 -10.36 9.42
N ARG A 207 0.34 -10.37 10.37
CA ARG A 207 0.99 -11.60 10.87
C ARG A 207 1.05 -11.69 12.39
N ARG A 208 0.84 -10.59 13.11
CA ARG A 208 1.10 -10.47 14.55
C ARG A 208 -0.08 -9.82 15.29
N GLN A 209 -1.26 -10.41 15.12
CA GLN A 209 -2.48 -9.94 15.78
C GLN A 209 -2.71 -10.65 17.12
N SER A 210 -3.18 -9.92 18.13
CA SER A 210 -3.57 -10.48 19.44
C SER A 210 -4.77 -11.42 19.32
N ASP A 211 -5.74 -11.03 18.50
CA ASP A 211 -6.77 -11.91 17.96
C ASP A 211 -6.18 -12.64 16.74
N THR A 212 -5.66 -13.85 16.97
CA THR A 212 -4.96 -14.62 15.94
C THR A 212 -5.84 -15.00 14.76
N SER A 213 -7.17 -14.91 14.87
CA SER A 213 -8.06 -15.13 13.72
C SER A 213 -7.91 -14.05 12.64
N ARG A 214 -7.21 -12.94 12.94
CA ARG A 214 -6.93 -11.85 11.98
C ARG A 214 -5.55 -11.96 11.34
N ASN A 215 -4.71 -12.91 11.76
CA ASN A 215 -3.49 -13.21 11.03
C ASN A 215 -3.84 -13.70 9.62
N GLY A 216 -3.13 -13.22 8.62
CA GLY A 216 -3.44 -13.47 7.20
C GLY A 216 -4.34 -12.42 6.55
N ARG A 217 -4.98 -11.54 7.33
CA ARG A 217 -5.80 -10.43 6.79
C ARG A 217 -4.97 -9.57 5.84
N LEU A 218 -5.53 -9.35 4.65
CA LEU A 218 -4.99 -8.42 3.66
C LEU A 218 -5.51 -7.02 3.97
N VAL A 219 -4.64 -6.02 3.94
CA VAL A 219 -4.99 -4.62 4.23
C VAL A 219 -4.40 -3.72 3.16
N LEU A 220 -5.24 -2.85 2.62
CA LEU A 220 -4.88 -1.84 1.63
C LEU A 220 -5.14 -0.47 2.23
N PRO A 221 -4.14 0.42 2.29
CA PRO A 221 -4.37 1.81 2.66
C PRO A 221 -5.18 2.53 1.58
N GLY A 222 -5.75 3.67 1.92
CA GLY A 222 -6.46 4.49 0.97
C GLY A 222 -7.05 5.74 1.60
N ARG A 223 -7.84 6.45 0.81
CA ARG A 223 -8.65 7.59 1.28
C ARG A 223 -10.03 7.54 0.68
N ARG A 224 -10.98 8.16 1.36
CA ARG A 224 -12.34 8.33 0.85
C ARG A 224 -12.74 9.79 0.84
N ALA A 225 -13.65 10.15 -0.05
CA ALA A 225 -14.25 11.47 -0.12
C ALA A 225 -15.76 11.40 0.17
N GLY A 226 -16.22 12.19 1.14
CA GLY A 226 -17.62 12.22 1.58
C GLY A 226 -18.42 13.41 1.03
N ALA A 227 -19.73 13.24 0.88
CA ALA A 227 -20.70 14.30 0.63
C ALA A 227 -21.99 14.12 1.46
N GLU A 228 -22.63 15.22 1.85
CA GLU A 228 -23.87 15.21 2.66
C GLU A 228 -25.08 14.70 1.87
N ILE A 229 -25.14 15.03 0.58
CA ILE A 229 -26.17 14.59 -0.36
C ILE A 229 -25.51 13.82 -1.50
N ARG A 230 -26.26 12.92 -2.15
CA ARG A 230 -25.72 11.91 -3.07
C ARG A 230 -24.80 12.50 -4.15
N ASN A 231 -25.23 13.59 -4.78
CA ASN A 231 -24.47 14.26 -5.85
C ASN A 231 -24.00 15.66 -5.40
N GLY A 232 -23.76 15.84 -4.10
CA GLY A 232 -23.31 17.11 -3.52
C GLY A 232 -21.80 17.29 -3.60
N PRO A 233 -21.30 18.51 -3.33
CA PRO A 233 -19.86 18.78 -3.29
C PRO A 233 -19.17 17.95 -2.20
N ARG A 234 -17.87 17.70 -2.39
CA ARG A 234 -17.04 17.01 -1.41
C ARG A 234 -16.93 17.85 -0.14
N VAL A 235 -17.26 17.27 1.02
CA VAL A 235 -17.18 17.93 2.33
C VAL A 235 -16.07 17.39 3.22
N SER A 236 -15.57 16.20 2.92
CA SER A 236 -14.50 15.57 3.70
C SER A 236 -13.61 14.68 2.85
N VAL A 237 -12.37 14.50 3.32
CA VAL A 237 -11.41 13.52 2.80
C VAL A 237 -10.76 12.84 3.98
N GLU A 238 -10.96 11.54 4.15
CA GLU A 238 -10.46 10.83 5.32
C GLU A 238 -9.65 9.60 4.92
N PRO A 239 -8.59 9.26 5.67
CA PRO A 239 -7.89 8.01 5.47
C PRO A 239 -8.79 6.85 5.92
N PHE A 240 -8.72 5.75 5.19
CA PHE A 240 -9.41 4.51 5.53
C PHE A 240 -8.65 3.33 4.95
N VAL A 241 -9.14 2.12 5.19
CA VAL A 241 -8.55 0.91 4.63
C VAL A 241 -9.60 0.07 3.94
N TYR A 242 -9.18 -0.66 2.90
CA TYR A 242 -9.86 -1.87 2.49
C TYR A 242 -9.19 -3.06 3.17
N TYR A 243 -9.96 -4.10 3.51
CA TYR A 243 -9.40 -5.34 4.04
C TYR A 243 -10.17 -6.56 3.58
N SER A 244 -9.49 -7.70 3.55
CA SER A 244 -10.05 -9.01 3.28
C SER A 244 -9.57 -10.02 4.33
N ASP A 245 -10.51 -10.81 4.84
CA ASP A 245 -10.28 -11.89 5.81
C ASP A 245 -10.29 -13.28 5.16
N ASP A 246 -10.55 -13.35 3.85
CA ASP A 246 -10.78 -14.56 3.07
C ASP A 246 -9.89 -14.59 1.83
N HIS A 247 -8.65 -14.09 1.98
CA HIS A 247 -7.61 -14.15 0.95
C HIS A 247 -8.02 -13.50 -0.38
N GLY A 248 -8.76 -12.39 -0.31
CA GLY A 248 -9.14 -11.57 -1.47
C GLY A 248 -10.43 -11.99 -2.17
N GLU A 249 -11.17 -12.96 -1.62
CA GLU A 249 -12.47 -13.35 -2.17
C GLU A 249 -13.54 -12.28 -1.93
N THR A 250 -13.58 -11.71 -0.72
CA THR A 250 -14.42 -10.56 -0.40
C THR A 250 -13.63 -9.45 0.26
N TRP A 251 -14.07 -8.21 0.02
CA TRP A 251 -13.43 -7.00 0.53
C TRP A 251 -14.43 -6.17 1.33
N LYS A 252 -13.94 -5.56 2.41
CA LYS A 252 -14.70 -4.67 3.29
C LYS A 252 -13.94 -3.36 3.46
N THR A 253 -14.67 -2.29 3.76
CA THR A 253 -14.08 -1.02 4.16
C THR A 253 -13.95 -0.97 5.69
N GLY A 254 -12.82 -0.46 6.17
CA GLY A 254 -12.62 -0.11 7.58
C GLY A 254 -13.44 1.11 8.01
N GLY A 255 -13.33 1.43 9.30
CA GLY A 255 -13.81 2.70 9.83
C GLY A 255 -12.97 3.87 9.34
N VAL A 256 -13.39 5.08 9.71
CA VAL A 256 -12.63 6.31 9.48
C VAL A 256 -11.75 6.61 10.68
N THR A 257 -10.55 7.11 10.41
CA THR A 257 -9.71 7.70 11.44
C THR A 257 -10.24 9.09 11.82
N ASP A 258 -10.56 9.29 13.09
CA ASP A 258 -10.87 10.60 13.63
C ASP A 258 -9.67 11.54 13.46
N GLY A 259 -9.91 12.74 12.94
CA GLY A 259 -8.83 13.71 12.74
C GLY A 259 -9.12 14.72 11.63
N PRO A 260 -8.14 15.58 11.32
CA PRO A 260 -8.23 16.47 10.18
C PRO A 260 -8.29 15.65 8.88
N SER A 261 -8.76 16.29 7.81
CA SER A 261 -8.72 15.67 6.49
C SER A 261 -7.30 15.24 6.13
N ALA A 262 -7.15 13.99 5.67
CA ALA A 262 -5.89 13.44 5.19
C ALA A 262 -6.06 12.92 3.75
N ASN A 263 -4.95 12.73 3.05
CA ASN A 263 -4.92 12.31 1.65
C ASN A 263 -4.38 10.87 1.55
N GLU A 264 -3.45 10.61 0.63
CA GLU A 264 -2.74 9.34 0.47
C GLU A 264 -2.10 8.91 1.79
N SER A 265 -2.18 7.61 2.07
CA SER A 265 -1.73 7.03 3.33
C SER A 265 -1.09 5.66 3.10
N GLU A 266 -0.36 5.21 4.11
CA GLU A 266 0.30 3.90 4.14
C GLU A 266 -0.02 3.20 5.45
N VAL A 267 0.06 1.87 5.46
CA VAL A 267 -0.21 1.05 6.65
C VAL A 267 1.00 0.15 6.94
N VAL A 268 1.34 0.05 8.22
CA VAL A 268 2.37 -0.87 8.72
C VAL A 268 1.86 -1.62 9.94
N GLU A 269 2.15 -2.92 10.00
CA GLU A 269 1.95 -3.72 11.22
C GLU A 269 3.16 -3.55 12.14
N LEU A 270 2.96 -2.90 13.28
CA LEU A 270 4.01 -2.72 14.29
C LEU A 270 4.40 -4.07 14.94
N THR A 271 5.53 -4.06 15.63
CA THR A 271 6.08 -5.23 16.34
C THR A 271 5.68 -5.21 17.81
#